data_AF-A0A2N1DG61-F1
#
_entry.id   AF-A0A2N1DG61-F1
#
_cell.length_a   1.000
_cell.length_b   1.000
_cell.length_c   1.000
_cell.angle_alpha   90.00
_cell.angle_beta   90.00
_cell.angle_gamma   90.00
#
_symmetry.space_group_name_H-M   'P 1'
#
loop_
_entity.id
_entity.type
_entity.pdbx_description
1 polymer ?
#
loop_
_entity_poly.entity_id
_entity_poly.type
_entity_poly.pdbx_seq_one_letter_code
_entity_poly.pdbx_strand_id
1 'polypeptide(L)'
;MSTDDTIEMLIASYEKNAYAAISDLQRKLFAAMGPRETLGDIRQLGNIAKEYKQTNKSNNETLALLSGVTSNTISTMMKDPINSKVSTVLALLDAMGMTLNISRKPADE
;
A
#
# COMPACT_ATOMS: atom_id res chain seq x y z
N MET A 1 15.63 -41.15 11.05
CA MET A 1 14.67 -40.12 10.61
C MET A 1 13.34 -40.81 10.45
N SER A 2 12.31 -40.29 11.13
CA SER A 2 10.95 -40.79 10.98
C SER A 2 10.41 -40.39 9.60
N THR A 3 9.48 -41.16 9.05
CA THR A 3 8.74 -40.80 7.85
C THR A 3 8.04 -39.45 8.02
N ASP A 4 7.62 -39.13 9.25
CA ASP A 4 7.01 -37.86 9.63
C ASP A 4 7.97 -36.68 9.47
N ASP A 5 9.23 -36.82 9.91
CA ASP A 5 10.27 -35.78 9.72
C ASP A 5 10.49 -35.46 8.24
N THR A 6 10.35 -36.47 7.37
CA THR A 6 10.57 -36.34 5.93
C THR A 6 9.39 -35.62 5.26
N ILE A 7 8.16 -35.88 5.74
CA ILE A 7 6.94 -35.24 5.25
C ILE A 7 6.89 -33.77 5.67
N GLU A 8 7.23 -33.45 6.92
CA GLU A 8 7.29 -32.06 7.40
C GLU A 8 8.32 -31.24 6.62
N MET A 9 9.49 -31.79 6.36
CA MET A 9 10.52 -31.14 5.54
C MET A 9 10.03 -30.87 4.11
N LEU A 10 9.26 -31.81 3.54
CA LEU A 10 8.69 -31.68 2.20
C LEU A 10 7.63 -30.57 2.13
N ILE A 11 6.74 -30.51 3.14
CA ILE A 11 5.71 -29.47 3.27
C ILE A 11 6.36 -28.09 3.41
N ALA A 12 7.33 -27.95 4.31
CA ALA A 12 8.03 -26.68 4.51
C ALA A 12 8.79 -26.22 3.24
N SER A 13 9.36 -27.16 2.49
CA SER A 13 9.98 -26.86 1.19
C SER A 13 8.95 -26.39 0.16
N TYR A 14 7.79 -27.04 0.12
CA TYR A 14 6.70 -26.67 -0.78
C TYR A 14 6.12 -25.29 -0.46
N GLU A 15 5.87 -25.00 0.82
CA GLU A 15 5.42 -23.68 1.27
C GLU A 15 6.42 -22.59 0.90
N LYS A 16 7.72 -22.80 1.17
CA LYS A 16 8.77 -21.85 0.81
C LYS A 16 8.81 -21.57 -0.70
N ASN A 17 8.67 -22.60 -1.52
CA ASN A 17 8.64 -22.48 -2.98
C ASN A 17 7.37 -21.77 -3.46
N ALA A 18 6.22 -22.06 -2.86
CA ALA A 18 4.96 -21.38 -3.16
C ALA A 18 5.01 -19.88 -2.82
N TYR A 19 5.55 -19.52 -1.65
CA TYR A 19 5.77 -18.13 -1.27
C TYR A 19 6.71 -17.39 -2.23
N ALA A 20 7.80 -18.05 -2.65
CA ALA A 20 8.72 -17.48 -3.63
C ALA A 20 8.04 -17.23 -4.99
N ALA A 21 7.24 -18.19 -5.46
CA ALA A 21 6.50 -18.06 -6.72
C ALA A 21 5.45 -16.94 -6.67
N ILE A 22 4.72 -16.81 -5.55
CA ILE A 22 3.73 -15.73 -5.35
C ILE A 22 4.42 -14.37 -5.36
N SER A 23 5.55 -14.23 -4.67
CA SER A 23 6.33 -12.99 -4.62
C SER A 23 6.84 -12.59 -6.01
N ASP A 24 7.30 -13.56 -6.80
CA ASP A 24 7.79 -13.30 -8.16
C ASP A 24 6.65 -12.91 -9.13
N LEU A 25 5.48 -13.55 -9.00
CA LEU A 25 4.27 -13.17 -9.73
C LEU A 25 3.80 -11.76 -9.36
N GLN A 26 3.82 -11.40 -8.08
CA GLN A 26 3.49 -10.04 -7.63
C GLN A 26 4.45 -9.01 -8.23
N ARG A 27 5.76 -9.28 -8.22
CA ARG A 27 6.77 -8.40 -8.85
C ARG A 27 6.53 -8.22 -10.34
N LYS A 28 6.24 -9.31 -11.06
CA LYS A 28 5.91 -9.26 -12.50
C LYS A 28 4.63 -8.50 -12.78
N LEU A 29 3.59 -8.67 -11.96
CA LEU A 29 2.35 -7.91 -12.04
C LEU A 29 2.62 -6.42 -11.84
N PHE A 30 3.39 -6.03 -10.82
CA PHE A 30 3.74 -4.63 -10.58
C PHE A 30 4.55 -4.02 -11.72
N ALA A 31 5.48 -4.77 -12.32
CA ALA A 31 6.25 -4.32 -13.49
C ALA A 31 5.36 -4.19 -14.75
N ALA A 32 4.40 -5.09 -14.94
CA ALA A 32 3.49 -5.09 -16.08
C ALA A 32 2.42 -3.98 -16.01
N MET A 33 2.09 -3.49 -14.81
CA MET A 33 1.13 -2.40 -14.60
C MET A 33 1.65 -1.01 -15.05
N GLY A 34 2.85 -0.94 -15.64
CA GLY A 34 3.42 0.31 -16.15
C GLY A 34 3.95 1.24 -15.05
N PRO A 35 4.55 2.38 -15.41
CA PRO A 35 5.03 3.35 -14.44
C PRO A 35 3.84 3.90 -13.66
N ARG A 36 3.61 3.33 -12.47
CA ARG A 36 2.83 4.01 -11.43
C ARG A 36 3.57 5.32 -11.17
N GLU A 37 2.90 6.45 -11.37
CA GLU A 37 3.44 7.74 -10.92
C GLU A 37 3.89 7.56 -9.47
N THR A 38 5.21 7.49 -9.28
CA THR A 38 5.78 7.34 -7.95
C THR A 38 5.79 8.75 -7.38
N LEU A 39 4.65 9.15 -6.83
CA LEU A 39 4.51 10.43 -6.17
C LEU A 39 5.24 10.35 -4.82
N GLY A 40 6.28 11.18 -4.72
CA GLY A 40 7.22 11.19 -3.62
C GLY A 40 6.63 11.72 -2.31
N ASP A 41 7.36 11.50 -1.22
CA ASP A 41 7.14 11.92 0.17
C ASP A 41 5.68 11.87 0.70
N ILE A 42 5.47 11.23 1.85
CA ILE A 42 4.19 11.23 2.57
C ILE A 42 3.62 12.65 2.76
N ARG A 43 4.47 13.68 2.83
CA ARG A 43 4.07 15.09 2.87
C ARG A 43 3.20 15.53 1.68
N GLN A 44 3.32 14.88 0.53
CA GLN A 44 2.53 15.19 -0.67
C GLN A 44 1.13 14.58 -0.64
N LEU A 45 0.83 13.65 0.28
CA LEU A 45 -0.46 12.96 0.37
C LEU A 45 -1.66 13.93 0.41
N GLY A 46 -1.53 15.05 1.13
CA GLY A 46 -2.58 16.07 1.19
C GLY A 46 -2.87 16.71 -0.17
N ASN A 47 -1.84 16.93 -0.99
CA ASN A 47 -1.99 17.48 -2.34
C ASN A 47 -2.61 16.44 -3.29
N ILE A 48 -2.14 15.19 -3.23
CA ILE A 48 -2.67 14.07 -4.02
C ILE A 48 -4.18 13.89 -3.75
N ALA A 49 -4.57 13.86 -2.46
CA ALA A 49 -5.97 13.74 -2.09
C ALA A 49 -6.81 14.96 -2.51
N LYS A 50 -6.21 16.16 -2.57
CA LYS A 50 -6.88 17.36 -3.07
C LYS A 50 -7.10 17.30 -4.57
N GLU A 51 -6.09 16.88 -5.33
CA GLU A 51 -6.16 16.71 -6.77
C GLU A 51 -7.18 15.63 -7.15
N TYR A 52 -7.14 14.47 -6.48
CA TYR A 52 -8.13 13.41 -6.65
C TYR A 52 -9.56 13.94 -6.47
N LYS A 53 -9.81 14.73 -5.41
CA LYS A 53 -11.13 15.34 -5.16
C LYS A 53 -11.57 16.27 -6.28
N GLN A 54 -10.65 17.09 -6.79
CA GLN A 54 -10.95 18.00 -7.89
C GLN A 54 -11.28 17.24 -9.18
N THR A 55 -10.46 16.26 -9.54
CA THR A 55 -10.64 15.44 -10.75
C THR A 55 -11.93 14.64 -10.72
N ASN A 56 -12.27 14.05 -9.56
CA ASN A 56 -13.43 13.17 -9.40
C ASN A 56 -14.68 13.88 -8.86
N LYS A 57 -14.64 15.22 -8.70
CA LYS A 57 -15.73 16.02 -8.10
C LYS A 57 -16.22 15.46 -6.75
N SER A 58 -15.29 15.00 -5.93
CA SER A 58 -15.56 14.39 -4.63
C SER A 58 -15.14 15.28 -3.47
N ASN A 59 -15.60 14.94 -2.27
CA ASN A 59 -15.31 15.66 -1.03
C ASN A 59 -14.81 14.70 0.06
N ASN A 60 -14.54 15.22 1.27
CA ASN A 60 -14.05 14.40 2.37
C ASN A 60 -15.11 13.41 2.87
N GLU A 61 -16.39 13.73 2.73
CA GLU A 61 -17.51 12.86 3.09
C GLU A 61 -17.56 11.64 2.17
N THR A 62 -17.31 11.85 0.87
CA THR A 62 -17.23 10.77 -0.12
C THR A 62 -16.03 9.86 0.17
N LEU A 63 -14.85 10.45 0.41
CA LEU A 63 -13.66 9.68 0.75
C LEU A 63 -13.83 8.95 2.10
N ALA A 64 -14.53 9.55 3.05
CA ALA A 64 -14.84 8.94 4.33
C ALA A 64 -15.72 7.68 4.18
N LEU A 65 -16.74 7.78 3.33
CA LEU A 65 -17.61 6.65 3.00
C LEU A 65 -16.82 5.50 2.36
N LEU A 66 -15.92 5.82 1.42
CA LEU A 66 -15.15 4.81 0.68
C LEU A 66 -14.03 4.17 1.50
N SER A 67 -13.35 4.94 2.35
CA SER A 67 -12.21 4.46 3.15
C SER A 67 -12.60 3.91 4.53
N GLY A 68 -13.83 4.14 4.99
CA GLY A 68 -14.25 3.85 6.35
C GLY A 68 -13.58 4.75 7.42
N VAL A 69 -12.85 5.79 6.99
CA VAL A 69 -12.20 6.78 7.85
C VAL A 69 -13.12 7.99 8.02
N THR A 70 -13.16 8.63 9.20
CA THR A 70 -14.02 9.82 9.37
C THR A 70 -13.54 11.01 8.53
N SER A 71 -14.49 11.85 8.06
CA SER A 71 -14.17 13.09 7.31
C SER A 71 -13.20 14.02 8.08
N ASN A 72 -13.34 14.07 9.42
CA ASN A 72 -12.42 14.83 10.28
C ASN A 72 -10.99 14.26 10.26
N THR A 73 -10.85 12.93 10.35
CA THR A 73 -9.55 12.28 10.26
C THR A 73 -8.89 12.52 8.90
N ILE A 74 -9.68 12.50 7.81
CA ILE A 74 -9.19 12.84 6.46
C ILE A 74 -8.71 14.30 6.41
N SER A 75 -9.50 15.25 6.93
CA SER A 75 -9.11 16.66 7.00
C SER A 75 -7.78 16.87 7.77
N THR A 76 -7.61 16.20 8.91
CA THR A 76 -6.39 16.28 9.71
C THR A 76 -5.20 15.68 8.96
N MET A 77 -5.36 14.49 8.39
CA MET A 77 -4.31 13.82 7.62
C MET A 77 -3.89 14.61 6.38
N MET A 78 -4.83 15.26 5.69
CA MET A 78 -4.49 16.12 4.55
C MET A 78 -3.66 17.35 4.95
N LYS A 79 -3.78 17.82 6.20
CA LYS A 79 -2.97 18.94 6.72
C LYS A 79 -1.63 18.47 7.26
N ASP A 80 -1.60 17.32 7.92
CA ASP A 80 -0.41 16.74 8.52
C ASP A 80 -0.34 15.21 8.30
N PRO A 81 0.18 14.78 7.14
CA PRO A 81 0.24 13.37 6.79
C PRO A 81 1.24 12.57 7.65
N ILE A 82 2.26 13.22 8.20
CA ILE A 82 3.37 12.54 8.91
C ILE A 82 2.88 11.93 10.22
N ASN A 83 2.01 12.64 10.93
CA ASN A 83 1.46 12.20 12.21
C ASN A 83 0.23 11.29 12.07
N SER A 84 -0.14 10.93 10.84
CA SER A 84 -1.28 10.06 10.58
C SER A 84 -0.92 8.59 10.76
N LYS A 85 -1.87 7.80 11.27
CA LYS A 85 -1.68 6.35 11.39
C LYS A 85 -1.51 5.74 9.99
N VAL A 86 -0.56 4.83 9.84
CA VAL A 86 -0.32 4.11 8.58
C VAL A 86 -1.58 3.46 8.03
N SER A 87 -2.40 2.86 8.90
CA SER A 87 -3.68 2.25 8.49
C SER A 87 -4.65 3.26 7.85
N THR A 88 -4.69 4.49 8.35
CA THR A 88 -5.52 5.57 7.81
C THR A 88 -5.02 6.02 6.45
N VAL A 89 -3.70 6.14 6.28
CA VAL A 89 -3.07 6.46 5.00
C VAL A 89 -3.40 5.39 3.97
N LEU A 90 -3.24 4.11 4.33
CA LEU A 90 -3.53 2.99 3.44
C LEU A 90 -5.02 2.95 3.04
N ALA A 91 -5.93 3.13 4.00
CA ALA A 91 -7.37 3.15 3.72
C ALA A 91 -7.77 4.29 2.78
N LEU A 92 -7.16 5.48 2.92
CA LEU A 92 -7.41 6.58 2.00
C LEU A 92 -6.84 6.31 0.61
N LEU A 93 -5.61 5.78 0.53
CA LEU A 93 -5.00 5.45 -0.76
C LEU A 93 -5.83 4.40 -1.50
N ASP A 94 -6.31 3.37 -0.80
CA ASP A 94 -7.18 2.34 -1.38
C ASP A 94 -8.49 2.92 -1.92
N ALA A 95 -9.13 3.83 -1.16
CA ALA A 95 -10.31 4.56 -1.62
C ALA A 95 -10.08 5.46 -2.85
N MET A 96 -8.83 5.86 -3.10
CA MET A 96 -8.42 6.61 -4.30
C MET A 96 -7.90 5.70 -5.43
N GLY A 97 -7.90 4.37 -5.24
CA GLY A 97 -7.32 3.43 -6.20
C GLY A 97 -5.80 3.48 -6.29
N MET A 98 -5.13 3.94 -5.24
CA MET A 98 -3.68 4.15 -5.16
C MET A 98 -3.02 3.13 -4.21
N THR A 99 -1.72 2.88 -4.39
CA THR A 99 -0.95 1.98 -3.53
C THR A 99 0.28 2.70 -2.97
N LEU A 100 0.60 2.45 -1.69
CA LEU A 100 1.84 2.93 -1.08
C LEU A 100 3.01 2.01 -1.47
N ASN A 101 4.10 2.58 -1.99
CA ASN A 101 5.36 1.88 -2.20
C ASN A 101 6.44 2.43 -1.26
N ILE A 102 7.05 1.57 -0.45
CA ILE A 102 8.10 1.96 0.51
C ILE A 102 9.45 1.53 -0.04
N SER A 103 10.24 2.51 -0.46
CA SER A 103 11.61 2.30 -0.92
C SER A 103 12.58 2.61 0.22
N ARG A 104 13.51 1.70 0.53
CA ARG A 104 14.62 2.02 1.43
C ARG A 104 15.53 3.02 0.73
N LYS A 105 15.85 4.12 1.41
CA LYS A 105 16.99 4.95 0.98
C LYS A 105 18.25 4.06 1.01
N PRO A 106 19.13 4.14 0.01
CA PRO A 106 20.46 3.55 0.15
C PRO A 106 21.08 4.12 1.43
N ALA A 107 21.72 3.26 2.23
CA ALA A 107 22.55 3.76 3.31
C ALA A 107 23.64 4.61 2.64
N ASP A 108 23.73 5.88 3.03
CA ASP A 108 24.82 6.74 2.57
C ASP A 108 26.14 6.04 2.92
N GLU A 109 26.94 5.69 1.90
CA GLU A 109 28.37 5.31 2.07
C GLU A 109 29.20 6.55 2.40
#